data_AF-A0A671TT78-F1
#
_entry.id   AF-A0A671TT78-F1
#
_cell.length_a   1.000
_cell.length_b   1.000
_cell.length_c   1.000
_cell.angle_alpha   90.00
_cell.angle_beta   90.00
_cell.angle_gamma   90.00
#
_symmetry.space_group_name_H-M   'P 1'
#
loop_
_entity.id
_entity.type
_entity.pdbx_description
1 polymer ?
#
loop_
_entity_poly.entity_id
_entity_poly.type
_entity_poly.pdbx_seq_one_letter_code
_entity_poly.pdbx_strand_id
1 'polypeptide(L)'
;MPYLGSEDTVRELRRALSNPNVQSDHLRYRNTILKVIRLKESDVWGQCEMLRILQRYRPQSEDELFDILSLLDGSLVSPHPQVMAATLSLFLSLCSSLPAVSLAALERVRGPLLAACGSVSREMRFTAICHIQLLLRSVPGLMGAHYKRFFCGYAEPAYIKQRKMQVLVELVNDENVAMLLDELKGYCTDVNSDTAQAAISAIGRIGRSHSDRCLEILTGLLALKQEHITSAVVQTMCDLVWVCPQYSNTVCSALEGCEETLQDSQGRQALLWLLGVYGEQVSGAPYTLEVFIDGVRSEASLGVKMELLTTTMRLFVCRPAETQDMLGRLLHYCIEEETDMCVHDQALLYYHLLHCGIEETRKVLQGRRSDPSLGVLIGRPAEPISQWACSFNTLEPLKQCSIETESASRGSPEHLTCDPKSNPDLSDTINCSRVEKVHSGDLSLSPQMEVEKDYVCLKEWVLSTAVPHCSTQSLQAAMQLVNIQTLAFTPPHTLPWRASQRTVQPRDDKALKGFLSILTTVLYTLSSEKN
;
A
#
# COMPACT_ATOMS: atom_id res chain seq x y z
N MET A 1 -24.34 -42.09 -4.54
CA MET A 1 -24.18 -42.51 -3.14
C MET A 1 -24.06 -41.25 -2.29
N PRO A 2 -24.82 -41.10 -1.20
CA PRO A 2 -24.96 -39.82 -0.53
C PRO A 2 -23.72 -39.49 0.30
N TYR A 3 -23.26 -38.25 0.14
CA TYR A 3 -22.16 -37.55 0.80
C TYR A 3 -22.43 -37.39 2.32
N LEU A 4 -22.23 -38.46 3.11
CA LEU A 4 -22.52 -38.44 4.56
C LEU A 4 -21.25 -38.58 5.44
N GLY A 5 -20.05 -38.58 4.87
CA GLY A 5 -18.80 -38.75 5.64
C GLY A 5 -18.13 -37.45 6.10
N SER A 6 -18.24 -36.36 5.34
CA SER A 6 -17.44 -35.15 5.58
C SER A 6 -18.11 -34.16 6.54
N GLU A 7 -19.43 -33.96 6.47
CA GLU A 7 -20.11 -33.01 7.36
C GLU A 7 -20.13 -33.47 8.82
N ASP A 8 -20.41 -34.76 9.06
CA ASP A 8 -20.49 -35.27 10.43
C ASP A 8 -19.11 -35.34 11.09
N THR A 9 -18.05 -35.65 10.34
CA THR A 9 -16.67 -35.59 10.83
C THR A 9 -16.22 -34.16 11.10
N VAL A 10 -16.55 -33.19 10.23
CA VAL A 10 -16.31 -31.76 10.48
C VAL A 10 -17.10 -31.26 11.70
N ARG A 11 -18.34 -31.72 11.88
CA ARG A 11 -19.20 -31.36 13.02
C ARG A 11 -18.69 -31.98 14.32
N GLU A 12 -18.25 -33.23 14.29
CA GLU A 12 -17.58 -33.90 15.42
C GLU A 12 -16.27 -33.21 15.78
N LEU A 13 -15.46 -32.83 14.78
CA LEU A 13 -14.24 -32.05 14.99
C LEU A 13 -14.54 -30.69 15.60
N ARG A 14 -15.50 -29.95 15.06
CA ARG A 14 -15.89 -28.65 15.61
C ARG A 14 -16.37 -28.80 17.05
N ARG A 15 -17.13 -29.86 17.38
CA ARG A 15 -17.56 -30.17 18.75
C ARG A 15 -16.39 -30.55 19.66
N ALA A 16 -15.46 -31.39 19.19
CA ALA A 16 -14.29 -31.82 19.95
C ALA A 16 -13.30 -30.68 20.18
N LEU A 17 -13.08 -29.82 19.18
CA LEU A 17 -12.15 -28.69 19.21
C LEU A 17 -12.73 -27.47 19.94
N SER A 18 -14.06 -27.38 20.10
CA SER A 18 -14.72 -26.31 20.87
C SER A 18 -14.92 -26.67 22.36
N ASN A 19 -14.65 -27.91 22.76
CA ASN A 19 -14.80 -28.34 24.13
C ASN A 19 -13.46 -28.16 24.89
N PRO A 20 -13.38 -27.23 25.87
CA PRO A 20 -12.14 -26.99 26.62
C PRO A 20 -11.66 -28.23 27.38
N ASN A 21 -12.54 -29.20 27.67
CA ASN A 21 -12.20 -30.44 28.38
C ASN A 21 -11.64 -31.55 27.47
N VAL A 22 -11.69 -31.39 26.15
CA VAL A 22 -11.04 -32.33 25.21
C VAL A 22 -9.60 -31.90 24.94
N GLN A 23 -9.29 -30.60 25.06
CA GLN A 23 -7.91 -30.12 25.10
C GLN A 23 -7.13 -30.66 26.31
N SER A 24 -7.82 -31.04 27.38
CA SER A 24 -7.20 -31.70 28.53
C SER A 24 -6.93 -33.21 28.33
N ASP A 25 -7.56 -33.87 27.36
CA ASP A 25 -7.49 -35.33 27.17
C ASP A 25 -6.58 -35.71 25.98
N HIS A 26 -5.28 -35.70 26.27
CA HIS A 26 -4.15 -35.62 25.32
C HIS A 26 -4.14 -36.69 24.22
N LEU A 27 -4.39 -37.95 24.56
CA LEU A 27 -4.31 -39.08 23.61
C LEU A 27 -5.51 -39.13 22.66
N ARG A 28 -6.71 -38.76 23.14
CA ARG A 28 -7.92 -38.74 22.32
C ARG A 28 -7.87 -37.61 21.31
N TYR A 29 -7.35 -36.46 21.72
CA TYR A 29 -7.21 -35.29 20.86
C TYR A 29 -6.14 -35.49 19.78
N ARG A 30 -4.95 -36.00 20.16
CA ARG A 30 -3.88 -36.38 19.22
C ARG A 30 -4.36 -37.44 18.22
N ASN A 31 -5.01 -38.51 18.67
CA ASN A 31 -5.52 -39.55 17.76
C ASN A 31 -6.61 -39.02 16.82
N THR A 32 -7.43 -38.08 17.26
CA THR A 32 -8.47 -37.46 16.42
C THR A 32 -7.85 -36.55 15.36
N ILE A 33 -6.87 -35.71 15.73
CA ILE A 33 -6.12 -34.85 14.79
C ILE A 33 -5.33 -35.69 13.78
N LEU A 34 -4.58 -36.70 14.24
CA LEU A 34 -3.81 -37.58 13.36
C LEU A 34 -4.73 -38.39 12.43
N LYS A 35 -5.89 -38.85 12.91
CA LYS A 35 -6.90 -39.53 12.07
C LYS A 35 -7.47 -38.60 11.01
N VAL A 36 -7.68 -37.33 11.35
CA VAL A 36 -8.25 -36.32 10.45
C VAL A 36 -7.25 -35.86 9.39
N ILE A 37 -5.99 -35.66 9.75
CA ILE A 37 -4.94 -35.36 8.75
C ILE A 37 -4.71 -36.59 7.84
N ARG A 38 -4.86 -37.81 8.36
CA ARG A 38 -4.77 -39.05 7.57
C ARG A 38 -6.00 -39.31 6.68
N LEU A 39 -7.13 -38.65 6.92
CA LEU A 39 -8.32 -38.73 6.07
C LEU A 39 -8.14 -37.91 4.79
N LYS A 40 -7.23 -38.37 3.92
CA LYS A 40 -7.12 -37.94 2.51
C LYS A 40 -8.41 -38.19 1.71
N GLU A 41 -9.36 -38.93 2.28
CA GLU A 41 -10.61 -39.36 1.66
C GLU A 41 -11.78 -38.37 1.83
N SER A 42 -11.57 -37.22 2.50
CA SER A 42 -12.60 -36.18 2.62
C SER A 42 -12.66 -35.30 1.37
N ASP A 43 -13.84 -34.73 1.09
CA ASP A 43 -14.00 -33.74 0.01
C ASP A 43 -13.07 -32.53 0.21
N VAL A 44 -12.67 -31.89 -0.90
CA VAL A 44 -11.76 -30.72 -0.92
C VAL A 44 -12.20 -29.62 0.08
N TRP A 45 -13.51 -29.34 0.17
CA TRP A 45 -14.07 -28.35 1.09
C TRP A 45 -14.00 -28.78 2.55
N GLY A 46 -14.24 -30.07 2.82
CA GLY A 46 -14.11 -30.65 4.15
C GLY A 46 -12.66 -30.57 4.64
N GLN A 47 -11.70 -30.91 3.78
CA GLN A 47 -10.27 -30.79 4.09
C GLN A 47 -9.88 -29.35 4.44
N CYS A 48 -10.33 -28.36 3.65
CA CYS A 48 -10.06 -26.94 3.94
C CYS A 48 -10.63 -26.50 5.30
N GLU A 49 -11.87 -26.90 5.64
CA GLU A 49 -12.47 -26.54 6.91
C GLU A 49 -11.78 -27.21 8.09
N MET A 50 -11.41 -28.49 7.95
CA MET A 50 -10.61 -29.19 8.96
C MET A 50 -9.28 -28.48 9.21
N LEU A 51 -8.55 -28.11 8.15
CA LEU A 51 -7.28 -27.37 8.24
C LEU A 51 -7.46 -26.01 8.92
N ARG A 52 -8.55 -25.28 8.65
CA ARG A 52 -8.85 -24.02 9.35
C ARG A 52 -9.09 -24.23 10.84
N ILE A 53 -9.82 -25.26 11.24
CA ILE A 53 -10.06 -25.49 12.68
C ILE A 53 -8.75 -25.91 13.36
N LEU A 54 -7.89 -26.66 12.67
CA LEU A 54 -6.55 -27.03 13.17
C LEU A 54 -5.63 -25.83 13.40
N GLN A 55 -5.86 -24.66 12.79
CA GLN A 55 -5.07 -23.44 13.08
C GLN A 55 -5.22 -22.95 14.52
N ARG A 56 -6.28 -23.37 15.23
CA ARG A 56 -6.47 -23.05 16.66
C ARG A 56 -5.63 -23.94 17.57
N TYR A 57 -5.11 -25.05 17.04
CA TYR A 57 -4.33 -26.01 17.79
C TYR A 57 -2.89 -25.51 17.98
N ARG A 58 -2.34 -25.72 19.17
CA ARG A 58 -0.94 -25.45 19.49
C ARG A 58 -0.29 -26.74 19.99
N PRO A 59 0.73 -27.26 19.30
CA PRO A 59 1.45 -28.45 19.76
C PRO A 59 2.20 -28.13 21.05
N GLN A 60 2.28 -29.11 21.95
CA GLN A 60 2.95 -28.94 23.25
C GLN A 60 4.40 -29.42 23.25
N SER A 61 4.77 -30.30 22.30
CA SER A 61 6.13 -30.84 22.14
C SER A 61 6.64 -30.67 20.71
N GLU A 62 7.96 -30.60 20.55
CA GLU A 62 8.59 -30.54 19.22
C GLU A 62 8.34 -31.83 18.42
N ASP A 63 8.38 -33.00 19.06
CA ASP A 63 8.10 -34.28 18.40
C ASP A 63 6.68 -34.33 17.80
N GLU A 64 5.68 -33.85 18.56
CA GLU A 64 4.30 -33.76 18.08
C GLU A 64 4.15 -32.76 16.94
N LEU A 65 4.85 -31.62 17.02
CA LEU A 65 4.90 -30.66 15.92
C LEU A 65 5.44 -31.34 14.64
N PHE A 66 6.58 -32.01 14.71
CA PHE A 66 7.19 -32.67 13.55
C PHE A 66 6.34 -33.83 13.01
N ASP A 67 5.66 -34.59 13.87
CA ASP A 67 4.67 -35.59 13.46
C ASP A 67 3.54 -34.97 12.63
N ILE A 68 2.99 -33.85 13.09
CA ILE A 68 1.91 -33.12 12.41
C ILE A 68 2.42 -32.56 11.08
N LEU A 69 3.58 -31.91 11.06
CA LEU A 69 4.17 -31.35 9.84
C LEU A 69 4.45 -32.44 8.79
N SER A 70 4.93 -33.61 9.21
CA SER A 70 5.18 -34.75 8.33
C SER A 70 3.90 -35.25 7.65
N LEU A 71 2.77 -35.20 8.36
CA LEU A 71 1.47 -35.56 7.78
C LEU A 71 0.92 -34.47 6.85
N LEU A 72 1.17 -33.20 7.13
CA LEU A 72 0.76 -32.07 6.29
C LEU A 72 1.62 -31.94 5.02
N ASP A 73 2.86 -32.42 5.01
CA ASP A 73 3.79 -32.28 3.89
C ASP A 73 3.21 -32.81 2.56
N GLY A 74 2.50 -33.93 2.61
CA GLY A 74 1.84 -34.49 1.43
C GLY A 74 0.73 -33.59 0.85
N SER A 75 0.09 -32.78 1.69
CA SER A 75 -1.00 -31.87 1.30
C SER A 75 -0.50 -30.53 0.76
N LEU A 76 0.76 -30.15 1.04
CA LEU A 76 1.41 -28.97 0.46
C LEU A 76 1.54 -29.07 -1.06
N VAL A 77 1.73 -30.27 -1.59
CA VAL A 77 1.86 -30.53 -3.05
C VAL A 77 0.52 -31.00 -3.65
N SER A 78 -0.60 -30.68 -2.99
CA SER A 78 -1.91 -31.10 -3.49
C SER A 78 -2.25 -30.42 -4.83
N PRO A 79 -2.96 -31.13 -5.74
CA PRO A 79 -3.37 -30.58 -7.03
C PRO A 79 -4.48 -29.53 -6.90
N HIS A 80 -5.16 -29.48 -5.74
CA HIS A 80 -6.22 -28.53 -5.45
C HIS A 80 -5.64 -27.30 -4.72
N PRO A 81 -5.60 -26.12 -5.36
CA PRO A 81 -4.94 -24.94 -4.79
C PRO A 81 -5.51 -24.50 -3.44
N GLN A 82 -6.80 -24.75 -3.19
CA GLN A 82 -7.46 -24.39 -1.93
C GLN A 82 -6.92 -25.21 -0.74
N VAL A 83 -6.71 -26.52 -0.95
CA VAL A 83 -6.18 -27.42 0.09
C VAL A 83 -4.71 -27.10 0.33
N MET A 84 -3.94 -26.88 -0.75
CA MET A 84 -2.56 -26.43 -0.65
C MET A 84 -2.46 -25.13 0.14
N ALA A 85 -3.29 -24.13 -0.17
CA ALA A 85 -3.21 -22.81 0.49
C ALA A 85 -3.62 -22.87 1.97
N ALA A 86 -4.65 -23.65 2.30
CA ALA A 86 -5.04 -23.91 3.69
C ALA A 86 -3.96 -24.67 4.46
N THR A 87 -3.33 -25.66 3.81
CA THR A 87 -2.23 -26.43 4.39
C THR A 87 -1.03 -25.53 4.65
N LEU A 88 -0.62 -24.70 3.68
CA LEU A 88 0.50 -23.78 3.84
C LEU A 88 0.24 -22.77 4.96
N SER A 89 -0.95 -22.18 5.03
CA SER A 89 -1.31 -21.25 6.10
C SER A 89 -1.21 -21.89 7.48
N LEU A 90 -1.69 -23.12 7.65
CA LEU A 90 -1.52 -23.89 8.88
C LEU A 90 -0.04 -24.18 9.16
N PHE A 91 0.69 -24.65 8.15
CA PHE A 91 2.10 -25.02 8.25
C PHE A 91 2.95 -23.83 8.71
N LEU A 92 2.77 -22.65 8.11
CA LEU A 92 3.45 -21.42 8.49
C LEU A 92 3.06 -20.93 9.89
N SER A 93 1.81 -21.12 10.30
CA SER A 93 1.36 -20.76 11.65
C SER A 93 1.98 -21.62 12.74
N LEU A 94 2.22 -22.91 12.44
CA LEU A 94 2.86 -23.86 13.35
C LEU A 94 4.39 -23.68 13.38
N CYS A 95 4.99 -23.30 12.26
CA CYS A 95 6.44 -23.14 12.10
C CYS A 95 6.94 -21.71 12.37
N SER A 96 6.17 -20.86 13.06
CA SER A 96 6.57 -19.45 13.28
C SER A 96 7.90 -19.28 14.02
N SER A 97 8.32 -20.27 14.80
CA SER A 97 9.61 -20.34 15.51
C SER A 97 10.72 -21.02 14.71
N LEU A 98 10.41 -21.63 13.56
CA LEU A 98 11.32 -22.45 12.75
C LEU A 98 11.40 -21.90 11.30
N PRO A 99 12.24 -20.89 11.04
CA PRO A 99 12.30 -20.22 9.74
C PRO A 99 12.78 -21.15 8.60
N ALA A 100 13.74 -22.04 8.88
CA ALA A 100 14.25 -22.98 7.87
C ALA A 100 13.17 -23.94 7.35
N VAL A 101 12.31 -24.43 8.25
CA VAL A 101 11.21 -25.34 7.91
C VAL A 101 10.12 -24.60 7.12
N SER A 102 9.85 -23.34 7.50
CA SER A 102 8.94 -22.46 6.76
C SER A 102 9.41 -22.21 5.32
N LEU A 103 10.71 -21.95 5.12
CA LEU A 103 11.29 -21.77 3.79
C LEU A 103 11.16 -23.03 2.92
N ALA A 104 11.48 -24.20 3.48
CA ALA A 104 11.32 -25.48 2.79
C ALA A 104 9.85 -25.71 2.34
N ALA A 105 8.87 -25.32 3.16
CA ALA A 105 7.46 -25.43 2.79
C ALA A 105 7.09 -24.52 1.60
N LEU A 106 7.64 -23.30 1.53
CA LEU A 106 7.42 -22.39 0.39
C LEU A 106 7.98 -22.98 -0.92
N GLU A 107 9.14 -23.63 -0.86
CA GLU A 107 9.72 -24.32 -2.02
C GLU A 107 8.83 -25.45 -2.55
N ARG A 108 8.16 -26.19 -1.65
CA ARG A 108 7.26 -27.29 -2.04
C ARG A 108 5.99 -26.79 -2.72
N VAL A 109 5.48 -25.63 -2.32
CA VAL A 109 4.25 -25.03 -2.85
C VAL A 109 4.45 -24.39 -4.23
N ARG A 110 5.69 -24.15 -4.65
CA ARG A 110 6.04 -23.62 -5.99
C ARG A 110 5.34 -24.35 -7.14
N GLY A 111 5.38 -25.69 -7.14
CA GLY A 111 4.80 -26.50 -8.21
C GLY A 111 3.28 -26.29 -8.37
N PRO A 112 2.50 -26.54 -7.31
CA PRO A 112 1.05 -26.30 -7.30
C PRO A 112 0.65 -24.86 -7.67
N LEU A 113 1.35 -23.84 -7.17
CA LEU A 113 1.05 -22.44 -7.51
C LEU A 113 1.30 -22.14 -8.99
N LEU A 114 2.41 -22.63 -9.55
CA LEU A 114 2.67 -22.47 -10.98
C LEU A 114 1.64 -23.19 -11.84
N ALA A 115 1.14 -24.35 -11.41
CA ALA A 115 0.04 -25.04 -12.06
C ALA A 115 -1.27 -24.21 -11.99
N ALA A 116 -1.56 -23.58 -10.85
CA ALA A 116 -2.72 -22.72 -10.67
C ALA A 116 -2.66 -21.44 -11.54
N CYS A 117 -1.47 -20.87 -11.77
CA CYS A 117 -1.27 -19.79 -12.75
C CYS A 117 -1.59 -20.23 -14.19
N GLY A 118 -1.38 -21.50 -14.52
CA GLY A 118 -1.75 -22.09 -15.80
C GLY A 118 -3.24 -22.46 -15.92
N SER A 119 -4.05 -22.24 -14.88
CA SER A 119 -5.47 -22.61 -14.87
C SER A 119 -6.27 -21.88 -15.96
N VAL A 120 -7.29 -22.54 -16.49
CA VAL A 120 -8.24 -21.95 -17.46
C VAL A 120 -9.08 -20.84 -16.83
N SER A 121 -9.40 -20.96 -15.53
CA SER A 121 -10.11 -19.90 -14.79
C SER A 121 -9.22 -18.68 -14.59
N ARG A 122 -9.74 -17.52 -14.99
CA ARG A 122 -9.06 -16.23 -14.89
C ARG A 122 -8.88 -15.81 -13.43
N GLU A 123 -9.88 -16.09 -12.61
CA GLU A 123 -9.94 -15.78 -11.18
C GLU A 123 -8.90 -16.61 -10.42
N MET A 124 -8.81 -17.91 -10.74
CA MET A 124 -7.80 -18.80 -10.15
C MET A 124 -6.39 -18.34 -10.53
N ARG A 125 -6.17 -18.02 -11.82
CA ARG A 125 -4.88 -17.53 -12.30
C ARG A 125 -4.48 -16.24 -11.60
N PHE A 126 -5.38 -15.27 -11.53
CA PHE A 126 -5.15 -13.99 -10.86
C PHE A 126 -4.80 -14.20 -9.38
N THR A 127 -5.60 -15.00 -8.68
CA THR A 127 -5.38 -15.35 -7.27
C THR A 127 -4.00 -15.98 -7.08
N ALA A 128 -3.63 -16.96 -7.91
CA ALA A 128 -2.35 -17.63 -7.83
C ALA A 128 -1.17 -16.65 -8.03
N ILE A 129 -1.28 -15.71 -8.98
CA ILE A 129 -0.26 -14.68 -9.21
C ILE A 129 -0.10 -13.78 -7.98
N CYS A 130 -1.19 -13.32 -7.36
CA CYS A 130 -1.13 -12.50 -6.14
C CYS A 130 -0.47 -13.25 -4.97
N HIS A 131 -0.75 -14.55 -4.81
CA HIS A 131 -0.08 -15.36 -3.79
C HIS A 131 1.41 -15.55 -4.12
N ILE A 132 1.77 -15.72 -5.39
CA ILE A 132 3.19 -15.79 -5.80
C ILE A 132 3.92 -14.48 -5.48
N GLN A 133 3.33 -13.32 -5.76
CA GLN A 133 3.91 -12.02 -5.38
C GLN A 133 4.17 -11.96 -3.87
N LEU A 134 3.23 -12.45 -3.06
CA LEU A 134 3.41 -12.49 -1.61
C LEU A 134 4.59 -13.37 -1.18
N LEU A 135 4.75 -14.54 -1.83
CA LEU A 135 5.87 -15.45 -1.56
C LEU A 135 7.22 -14.83 -1.94
N LEU A 136 7.28 -14.10 -3.05
CA LEU A 136 8.50 -13.45 -3.53
C LEU A 136 9.00 -12.36 -2.59
N ARG A 137 8.13 -11.76 -1.76
CA ARG A 137 8.55 -10.81 -0.71
C ARG A 137 9.50 -11.42 0.30
N SER A 138 9.32 -12.69 0.65
CA SER A 138 10.19 -13.37 1.62
C SER A 138 11.30 -14.18 0.98
N VAL A 139 11.07 -14.73 -0.22
CA VAL A 139 12.05 -15.55 -0.95
C VAL A 139 12.20 -15.01 -2.37
N PRO A 140 13.00 -13.94 -2.56
CA PRO A 140 13.25 -13.39 -3.88
C PRO A 140 13.91 -14.47 -4.76
N GLY A 141 13.40 -14.64 -5.98
CA GLY A 141 13.91 -15.65 -6.92
C GLY A 141 13.33 -17.05 -6.77
N LEU A 142 12.36 -17.30 -5.88
CA LEU A 142 11.69 -18.62 -5.73
C LEU A 142 11.16 -19.16 -7.07
N MET A 143 10.67 -18.27 -7.94
CA MET A 143 10.15 -18.59 -9.29
C MET A 143 11.17 -18.37 -10.42
N GLY A 144 12.44 -18.07 -10.11
CA GLY A 144 13.44 -17.59 -11.08
C GLY A 144 13.60 -18.50 -12.29
N ALA A 145 13.72 -19.82 -12.10
CA ALA A 145 13.85 -20.79 -13.20
C ALA A 145 12.60 -20.90 -14.11
N HIS A 146 11.47 -20.34 -13.69
CA HIS A 146 10.18 -20.44 -14.37
C HIS A 146 9.61 -19.09 -14.82
N TYR A 147 10.43 -18.04 -14.85
CA TYR A 147 10.01 -16.66 -15.20
C TYR A 147 9.21 -16.59 -16.51
N LYS A 148 9.55 -17.41 -17.52
CA LYS A 148 8.85 -17.47 -18.82
C LYS A 148 7.37 -17.82 -18.72
N ARG A 149 6.94 -18.49 -17.64
CA ARG A 149 5.50 -18.80 -17.41
C ARG A 149 4.66 -17.56 -17.11
N PHE A 150 5.30 -16.45 -16.72
CA PHE A 150 4.64 -15.19 -16.45
C PHE A 150 4.63 -14.25 -17.65
N PHE A 151 5.02 -14.71 -18.85
CA PHE A 151 4.77 -13.94 -20.07
C PHE A 151 3.26 -13.79 -20.31
N CYS A 152 2.89 -12.64 -20.84
CA CYS A 152 1.51 -12.24 -21.06
C CYS A 152 0.99 -12.86 -22.35
N GLY A 153 -0.14 -13.58 -22.26
CA GLY A 153 -0.84 -14.05 -23.45
C GLY A 153 -1.66 -12.94 -24.08
N TYR A 154 -1.82 -12.98 -25.41
CA TYR A 154 -2.60 -11.97 -26.15
C TYR A 154 -4.04 -11.85 -25.65
N ALA A 155 -4.71 -12.97 -25.39
CA ALA A 155 -6.11 -13.02 -24.95
C ALA A 155 -6.30 -12.77 -23.42
N GLU A 156 -5.23 -12.46 -22.69
CA GLU A 156 -5.32 -12.22 -21.26
C GLU A 156 -5.84 -10.81 -20.95
N PRO A 157 -6.73 -10.64 -19.94
CA PRO A 157 -7.16 -9.32 -19.49
C PRO A 157 -6.00 -8.47 -18.94
N ALA A 158 -6.11 -7.14 -19.10
CA ALA A 158 -5.10 -6.17 -18.66
C ALA A 158 -4.68 -6.34 -17.18
N TYR A 159 -5.64 -6.56 -16.27
CA TYR A 159 -5.35 -6.74 -14.84
C TYR A 159 -4.47 -7.98 -14.55
N ILE A 160 -4.55 -9.05 -15.35
CA ILE A 160 -3.66 -10.22 -15.22
C ILE A 160 -2.28 -9.88 -15.77
N LYS A 161 -2.22 -9.22 -16.93
CA LYS A 161 -0.97 -8.79 -17.56
C LYS A 161 -0.16 -7.89 -16.62
N GLN A 162 -0.81 -6.91 -16.00
CA GLN A 162 -0.19 -6.00 -15.03
C GLN A 162 0.42 -6.75 -13.84
N ARG A 163 -0.31 -7.71 -13.24
CA ARG A 163 0.22 -8.52 -12.14
C ARG A 163 1.39 -9.41 -12.55
N LYS A 164 1.32 -9.98 -13.76
CA LYS A 164 2.43 -10.74 -14.33
C LYS A 164 3.68 -9.88 -14.50
N MET A 165 3.54 -8.67 -15.05
CA MET A 165 4.66 -7.73 -15.21
C MET A 165 5.30 -7.37 -13.86
N GLN A 166 4.51 -7.12 -12.81
CA GLN A 166 5.02 -6.92 -11.45
C GLN A 166 5.85 -8.12 -10.96
N VAL A 167 5.37 -9.35 -11.18
CA VAL A 167 6.14 -10.57 -10.86
C VAL A 167 7.43 -10.63 -11.69
N LEU A 168 7.38 -10.32 -12.98
CA LEU A 168 8.56 -10.35 -13.86
C LEU A 168 9.65 -9.41 -13.35
N VAL A 169 9.29 -8.20 -12.88
CA VAL A 169 10.24 -7.25 -12.28
C VAL A 169 10.96 -7.84 -11.07
N GLU A 170 10.26 -8.58 -10.21
CA GLU A 170 10.86 -9.22 -9.02
C GLU A 170 11.75 -10.43 -9.35
N LEU A 171 11.64 -10.99 -10.56
CA LEU A 171 12.39 -12.16 -11.02
C LEU A 171 13.59 -11.83 -11.91
N VAL A 172 13.86 -10.55 -12.15
CA VAL A 172 14.98 -10.12 -13.00
C VAL A 172 16.33 -10.46 -12.36
N ASN A 173 17.23 -10.98 -13.18
CA ASN A 173 18.63 -11.23 -12.85
C ASN A 173 19.51 -11.01 -14.10
N ASP A 174 20.83 -11.07 -13.93
CA ASP A 174 21.79 -10.81 -15.02
C ASP A 174 21.68 -11.81 -16.19
N GLU A 175 21.16 -13.02 -15.94
CA GLU A 175 21.02 -14.05 -16.96
C GLU A 175 19.76 -13.86 -17.82
N ASN A 176 18.66 -13.38 -17.22
CA ASN A 176 17.35 -13.33 -17.88
C ASN A 176 16.92 -11.93 -18.33
N VAL A 177 17.60 -10.87 -17.88
CA VAL A 177 17.21 -9.47 -18.13
C VAL A 177 17.05 -9.14 -19.62
N ALA A 178 17.92 -9.68 -20.48
CA ALA A 178 17.87 -9.42 -21.92
C ALA A 178 16.52 -9.85 -22.52
N MET A 179 16.14 -11.10 -22.29
CA MET A 179 14.87 -11.64 -22.83
C MET A 179 13.65 -11.00 -22.17
N LEU A 180 13.75 -10.64 -20.89
CA LEU A 180 12.66 -9.94 -20.20
C LEU A 180 12.40 -8.56 -20.77
N LEU A 181 13.45 -7.79 -21.02
CA LEU A 181 13.34 -6.47 -21.62
C LEU A 181 12.82 -6.54 -23.06
N ASP A 182 13.25 -7.52 -23.85
CA ASP A 182 12.74 -7.74 -25.20
C ASP A 182 11.23 -8.04 -25.20
N GLU A 183 10.78 -8.89 -24.27
CA GLU A 183 9.36 -9.23 -24.13
C GLU A 183 8.54 -8.04 -23.62
N LEU A 184 9.00 -7.33 -22.59
CA LEU A 184 8.34 -6.12 -22.06
C LEU A 184 8.25 -5.00 -23.10
N LYS A 185 9.30 -4.84 -23.94
CA LYS A 185 9.29 -3.88 -25.06
C LYS A 185 8.14 -4.16 -26.03
N GLY A 186 7.83 -5.43 -26.30
CA GLY A 186 6.67 -5.82 -27.10
C GLY A 186 5.35 -5.34 -26.48
N TYR A 187 5.24 -5.38 -25.14
CA TYR A 187 4.04 -4.97 -24.41
C TYR A 187 3.85 -3.46 -24.32
N CYS A 188 4.90 -2.65 -24.50
CA CYS A 188 4.82 -1.18 -24.50
C CYS A 188 3.97 -0.61 -25.63
N THR A 189 3.63 -1.40 -26.64
CA THR A 189 2.78 -1.01 -27.79
C THR A 189 1.49 -1.82 -27.86
N ASP A 190 1.05 -2.41 -26.73
CA ASP A 190 -0.22 -3.11 -26.63
C ASP A 190 -1.40 -2.15 -26.93
N VAL A 191 -2.50 -2.69 -27.45
CA VAL A 191 -3.72 -1.95 -27.78
C VAL A 191 -4.34 -1.34 -26.51
N ASN A 192 -4.16 -1.98 -25.36
CA ASN A 192 -4.61 -1.45 -24.07
C ASN A 192 -3.54 -0.53 -23.46
N SER A 193 -3.87 0.75 -23.30
CA SER A 193 -2.98 1.78 -22.75
C SER A 193 -2.48 1.45 -21.34
N ASP A 194 -3.31 0.87 -20.48
CA ASP A 194 -2.93 0.51 -19.11
C ASP A 194 -1.87 -0.59 -19.09
N THR A 195 -1.97 -1.53 -20.04
CA THR A 195 -0.99 -2.60 -20.23
C THR A 195 0.33 -2.04 -20.76
N ALA A 196 0.27 -1.13 -21.74
CA ALA A 196 1.44 -0.43 -22.25
C ALA A 196 2.14 0.38 -21.16
N GLN A 197 1.39 1.15 -20.38
CA GLN A 197 1.90 1.93 -19.25
C GLN A 197 2.52 1.01 -18.18
N ALA A 198 1.85 -0.09 -17.80
CA ALA A 198 2.40 -1.05 -16.85
C ALA A 198 3.72 -1.68 -17.33
N ALA A 199 3.85 -1.95 -18.64
CA ALA A 199 5.09 -2.45 -19.23
C ALA A 199 6.21 -1.41 -19.18
N ILE A 200 5.91 -0.15 -19.51
CA ILE A 200 6.86 0.96 -19.45
C ILE A 200 7.34 1.18 -18.00
N SER A 201 6.42 1.21 -17.04
CA SER A 201 6.75 1.29 -15.62
C SER A 201 7.59 0.09 -15.16
N ALA A 202 7.29 -1.13 -15.63
CA ALA A 202 8.09 -2.32 -15.34
C ALA A 202 9.54 -2.19 -15.85
N ILE A 203 9.74 -1.67 -17.07
CA ILE A 203 11.07 -1.37 -17.61
C ILE A 203 11.80 -0.35 -16.73
N GLY A 204 11.11 0.71 -16.27
CA GLY A 204 11.68 1.67 -15.32
C GLY A 204 12.12 1.05 -14.00
N ARG A 205 11.32 0.13 -13.45
CA ARG A 205 11.68 -0.61 -12.23
C ARG A 205 12.92 -1.50 -12.43
N ILE A 206 13.08 -2.10 -13.60
CA ILE A 206 14.29 -2.87 -13.97
C ILE A 206 15.50 -1.96 -14.19
N GLY A 207 15.26 -0.73 -14.66
CA GLY A 207 16.30 0.27 -14.92
C GLY A 207 17.13 0.65 -13.69
N ARG A 208 16.70 0.30 -12.47
CA ARG A 208 17.48 0.51 -11.24
C ARG A 208 18.79 -0.30 -11.21
N SER A 209 18.74 -1.53 -11.74
CA SER A 209 19.88 -2.45 -11.80
C SER A 209 20.48 -2.57 -13.20
N HIS A 210 19.66 -2.37 -14.24
CA HIS A 210 20.02 -2.59 -15.65
C HIS A 210 19.64 -1.40 -16.54
N SER A 211 20.01 -0.19 -16.11
CA SER A 211 19.62 1.12 -16.66
C SER A 211 19.92 1.34 -18.13
N ASP A 212 21.11 0.97 -18.64
CA ASP A 212 21.53 1.33 -19.99
C ASP A 212 20.56 0.82 -21.07
N ARG A 213 20.22 -0.48 -21.00
CA ARG A 213 19.27 -1.11 -21.94
C ARG A 213 17.85 -0.60 -21.74
N CYS A 214 17.44 -0.33 -20.50
CA CYS A 214 16.13 0.25 -20.22
C CYS A 214 16.00 1.63 -20.85
N LEU A 215 17.02 2.49 -20.73
CA LEU A 215 17.04 3.81 -21.34
C LEU A 215 17.03 3.75 -22.87
N GLU A 216 17.76 2.83 -23.49
CA GLU A 216 17.67 2.60 -24.94
C GLU A 216 16.25 2.25 -25.39
N ILE A 217 15.53 1.42 -24.63
CA ILE A 217 14.14 1.09 -24.94
C ILE A 217 13.23 2.31 -24.75
N LEU A 218 13.33 2.98 -23.60
CA LEU A 218 12.50 4.15 -23.28
C LEU A 218 12.70 5.29 -24.29
N THR A 219 13.94 5.60 -24.65
CA THR A 219 14.25 6.60 -25.71
C THR A 219 13.71 6.18 -27.07
N GLY A 220 13.81 4.90 -27.44
CA GLY A 220 13.21 4.38 -28.66
C GLY A 220 11.67 4.49 -28.68
N LEU A 221 11.01 4.38 -27.53
CA LEU A 221 9.55 4.53 -27.42
C LEU A 221 9.10 5.98 -27.61
N LEU A 222 9.89 6.98 -27.20
CA LEU A 222 9.57 8.40 -27.43
C LEU A 222 9.49 8.73 -28.93
N ALA A 223 10.28 8.05 -29.77
CA ALA A 223 10.27 8.23 -31.21
C ALA A 223 8.93 7.85 -31.88
N LEU A 224 8.07 7.07 -31.20
CA LEU A 224 6.74 6.71 -31.71
C LEU A 224 5.76 7.89 -31.72
N LYS A 225 6.03 8.95 -30.96
CA LYS A 225 5.19 10.16 -30.83
C LYS A 225 3.71 9.84 -30.52
N GLN A 226 3.46 8.82 -29.72
CA GLN A 226 2.11 8.50 -29.23
C GLN A 226 1.93 9.06 -27.83
N GLU A 227 0.93 9.92 -27.62
CA GLU A 227 0.70 10.66 -26.36
C GLU A 227 0.79 9.78 -25.10
N HIS A 228 0.00 8.71 -25.02
CA HIS A 228 -0.04 7.82 -23.85
C HIS A 228 1.30 7.13 -23.57
N ILE A 229 2.07 6.80 -24.62
CA ILE A 229 3.40 6.20 -24.49
C ILE A 229 4.40 7.27 -24.04
N THR A 230 4.42 8.44 -24.69
CA THR A 230 5.31 9.54 -24.31
C THR A 230 5.10 9.91 -22.85
N SER A 231 3.85 10.07 -22.41
CA SER A 231 3.54 10.40 -21.03
C SER A 231 4.07 9.36 -20.05
N ALA A 232 3.79 8.08 -20.28
CA ALA A 232 4.27 6.99 -19.44
C ALA A 232 5.80 6.92 -19.40
N VAL A 233 6.47 7.15 -20.54
CA VAL A 233 7.94 7.14 -20.62
C VAL A 233 8.54 8.31 -19.86
N VAL A 234 8.02 9.53 -20.03
CA VAL A 234 8.53 10.73 -19.34
C VAL A 234 8.37 10.60 -17.82
N GLN A 235 7.22 10.10 -17.35
CA GLN A 235 7.01 9.77 -15.93
C GLN A 235 8.05 8.73 -15.44
N THR A 236 8.27 7.68 -16.23
CA THR A 236 9.23 6.63 -15.88
C THR A 236 10.68 7.13 -15.86
N MET A 237 11.05 8.02 -16.78
CA MET A 237 12.37 8.65 -16.80
C MET A 237 12.57 9.58 -15.59
N CYS A 238 11.53 10.30 -15.17
CA CYS A 238 11.54 11.11 -13.94
C CYS A 238 11.88 10.26 -12.72
N ASP A 239 11.20 9.12 -12.56
CA ASP A 239 11.46 8.20 -11.45
C ASP A 239 12.86 7.57 -11.54
N LEU A 240 13.26 7.14 -12.74
CA LEU A 240 14.55 6.50 -12.96
C LEU A 240 15.71 7.44 -12.65
N VAL A 241 15.65 8.68 -13.11
CA VAL A 241 16.72 9.68 -12.88
C VAL A 241 16.75 10.15 -11.43
N TRP A 242 15.61 10.12 -10.72
CA TRP A 242 15.58 10.36 -9.28
C TRP A 242 16.40 9.33 -8.50
N VAL A 243 16.35 8.05 -8.90
CA VAL A 243 17.12 6.97 -8.26
C VAL A 243 18.54 6.82 -8.83
N CYS A 244 18.71 7.08 -10.12
CA CYS A 244 19.95 6.92 -10.85
C CYS A 244 20.36 8.24 -11.54
N PRO A 245 20.85 9.25 -10.79
CA PRO A 245 21.20 10.56 -11.34
C PRO A 245 22.29 10.53 -12.43
N GLN A 246 23.10 9.46 -12.50
CA GLN A 246 24.15 9.30 -13.50
C GLN A 246 23.64 9.29 -14.96
N TYR A 247 22.33 9.05 -15.15
CA TYR A 247 21.70 9.03 -16.47
C TYR A 247 21.01 10.33 -16.86
N SER A 248 21.20 11.39 -16.09
CA SER A 248 20.58 12.69 -16.34
C SER A 248 20.82 13.18 -17.77
N ASN A 249 22.05 13.05 -18.28
CA ASN A 249 22.42 13.54 -19.62
C ASN A 249 21.64 12.83 -20.73
N THR A 250 21.54 11.51 -20.67
CA THR A 250 20.79 10.71 -21.65
C THR A 250 19.31 11.07 -21.64
N VAL A 251 18.74 11.25 -20.45
CA VAL A 251 17.34 11.67 -20.32
C VAL A 251 17.15 13.09 -20.84
N CYS A 252 18.03 14.04 -20.51
CA CYS A 252 17.94 15.42 -21.01
C CYS A 252 17.93 15.49 -22.54
N SER A 253 18.82 14.74 -23.22
CA SER A 253 18.84 14.68 -24.68
C SER A 253 17.58 14.04 -25.28
N ALA A 254 16.88 13.19 -24.52
CA ALA A 254 15.67 12.52 -24.98
C ALA A 254 14.39 13.35 -24.82
N LEU A 255 14.43 14.41 -23.99
CA LEU A 255 13.25 15.22 -23.68
C LEU A 255 12.88 16.23 -24.77
N GLU A 256 13.81 16.57 -25.67
CA GLU A 256 13.56 17.56 -26.72
C GLU A 256 12.39 17.14 -27.63
N GLY A 257 11.38 18.00 -27.75
CA GLY A 257 10.21 17.78 -28.61
C GLY A 257 9.11 16.92 -27.98
N CYS A 258 9.24 16.49 -26.71
CA CYS A 258 8.19 15.77 -26.02
C CYS A 258 6.95 16.64 -25.75
N GLU A 259 7.14 17.94 -25.54
CA GLU A 259 6.10 18.93 -25.27
C GLU A 259 5.01 19.01 -26.34
N GLU A 260 5.35 18.72 -27.60
CA GLU A 260 4.39 18.74 -28.71
C GLU A 260 3.35 17.62 -28.60
N THR A 261 3.71 16.52 -27.94
CA THR A 261 2.90 15.29 -27.87
C THR A 261 2.12 15.13 -26.57
N LEU A 262 2.55 15.78 -25.48
CA LEU A 262 1.97 15.61 -24.15
C LEU A 262 0.74 16.51 -23.95
N GLN A 263 -0.42 15.92 -23.65
CA GLN A 263 -1.64 16.66 -23.31
C GLN A 263 -2.16 16.33 -21.90
N ASP A 264 -1.86 15.14 -21.39
CA ASP A 264 -2.28 14.71 -20.06
C ASP A 264 -1.55 15.49 -18.95
N SER A 265 -2.20 15.65 -17.80
CA SER A 265 -1.64 16.42 -16.68
C SER A 265 -0.42 15.75 -16.04
N GLN A 266 -0.39 14.41 -16.01
CA GLN A 266 0.67 13.65 -15.35
C GLN A 266 1.99 13.71 -16.13
N GLY A 267 1.93 13.49 -17.45
CA GLY A 267 3.07 13.63 -18.35
C GLY A 267 3.62 15.04 -18.37
N ARG A 268 2.75 16.06 -18.40
CA ARG A 268 3.17 17.48 -18.36
C ARG A 268 3.81 17.86 -17.02
N GLN A 269 3.29 17.39 -15.88
CA GLN A 269 3.95 17.57 -14.58
C GLN A 269 5.33 16.90 -14.54
N ALA A 270 5.44 15.67 -15.04
CA ALA A 270 6.72 14.96 -15.08
C ALA A 270 7.75 15.66 -15.98
N LEU A 271 7.31 16.18 -17.15
CA LEU A 271 8.15 16.99 -18.03
C LEU A 271 8.62 18.27 -17.34
N LEU A 272 7.69 19.05 -16.76
CA LEU A 272 8.02 20.28 -16.04
C LEU A 272 9.02 20.00 -14.92
N TRP A 273 8.79 18.96 -14.12
CA TRP A 273 9.72 18.57 -13.07
C TRP A 273 11.13 18.27 -13.62
N LEU A 274 11.24 17.51 -14.71
CA LEU A 274 12.53 17.21 -15.35
C LEU A 274 13.22 18.49 -15.83
N LEU A 275 12.48 19.41 -16.46
CA LEU A 275 13.00 20.71 -16.88
C LEU A 275 13.41 21.59 -15.69
N GLY A 276 12.70 21.53 -14.56
CA GLY A 276 13.06 22.28 -13.36
C GLY A 276 14.31 21.74 -12.67
N VAL A 277 14.54 20.43 -12.77
CA VAL A 277 15.68 19.75 -12.14
C VAL A 277 16.93 19.83 -12.99
N TYR A 278 16.79 19.70 -14.32
CA TYR A 278 17.89 19.61 -15.28
C TYR A 278 17.87 20.68 -16.38
N GLY A 279 17.09 21.75 -16.25
CA GLY A 279 16.95 22.78 -17.28
C GLY A 279 18.22 23.59 -17.59
N GLU A 280 19.28 23.45 -16.79
CA GLU A 280 20.61 23.94 -17.16
C GLU A 280 21.22 23.14 -18.33
N GLN A 281 20.93 21.84 -18.40
CA GLN A 281 21.43 20.93 -19.44
C GLN A 281 20.56 20.93 -20.69
N VAL A 282 19.28 21.27 -20.55
CA VAL A 282 18.30 21.27 -21.65
C VAL A 282 18.22 22.68 -22.26
N SER A 283 18.80 22.86 -23.45
CA SER A 283 18.80 24.16 -24.14
C SER A 283 17.40 24.69 -24.44
N GLY A 284 16.45 23.79 -24.75
CA GLY A 284 15.06 24.13 -25.07
C GLY A 284 14.20 24.54 -23.87
N ALA A 285 14.65 24.32 -22.62
CA ALA A 285 13.81 24.45 -21.44
C ALA A 285 13.11 25.82 -21.29
N PRO A 286 13.79 26.97 -21.47
CA PRO A 286 13.13 28.28 -21.35
C PRO A 286 11.98 28.47 -22.35
N TYR A 287 12.16 28.02 -23.59
CA TYR A 287 11.15 28.12 -24.64
C TYR A 287 9.93 27.26 -24.34
N THR A 288 10.15 26.03 -23.87
CA THR A 288 9.05 25.15 -23.46
C THR A 288 8.27 25.76 -22.29
N LEU A 289 8.95 26.30 -21.28
CA LEU A 289 8.28 26.95 -20.14
C LEU A 289 7.49 28.18 -20.55
N GLU A 290 8.00 28.99 -21.47
CA GLU A 290 7.30 30.17 -21.96
C GLU A 290 5.94 29.80 -22.57
N VAL A 291 5.87 28.72 -23.37
CA VAL A 291 4.62 28.20 -23.92
C VAL A 291 3.63 27.79 -22.83
N PHE A 292 4.11 27.11 -21.78
CA PHE A 292 3.28 26.74 -20.63
C PHE A 292 2.78 27.96 -19.84
N ILE A 293 3.62 28.99 -19.68
CA ILE A 293 3.27 30.23 -18.98
C ILE A 293 2.25 31.03 -19.78
N ASP A 294 2.40 31.11 -21.10
CA ASP A 294 1.44 31.81 -21.96
C ASP A 294 0.06 31.12 -21.95
N GLY A 295 0.05 29.79 -21.81
CA GLY A 295 -1.16 28.96 -21.66
C GLY A 295 -1.71 28.81 -20.23
N VAL A 296 -1.08 29.42 -19.22
CA VAL A 296 -1.38 29.13 -17.79
C VAL A 296 -2.85 29.39 -17.42
N ARG A 297 -3.48 30.39 -18.04
CA ARG A 297 -4.89 30.75 -17.81
C ARG A 297 -5.86 29.65 -18.27
N SER A 298 -5.52 28.95 -19.34
CA SER A 298 -6.31 27.83 -19.85
C SER A 298 -6.02 26.50 -19.14
N GLU A 299 -4.98 26.45 -18.30
CA GLU A 299 -4.61 25.21 -17.61
C GLU A 299 -5.61 24.87 -16.51
N ALA A 300 -6.23 23.70 -16.61
CA ALA A 300 -7.20 23.24 -15.62
C ALA A 300 -6.54 22.51 -14.44
N SER A 301 -5.35 21.93 -14.63
CA SER A 301 -4.70 21.13 -13.60
C SER A 301 -3.89 21.99 -12.63
N LEU A 302 -4.33 22.05 -11.37
CA LEU A 302 -3.60 22.75 -10.29
C LEU A 302 -2.16 22.23 -10.13
N GLY A 303 -1.97 20.90 -10.19
CA GLY A 303 -0.64 20.32 -10.07
C GLY A 303 0.32 20.74 -11.20
N VAL A 304 -0.19 20.97 -12.43
CA VAL A 304 0.62 21.51 -13.53
C VAL A 304 1.01 22.96 -13.22
N LYS A 305 0.09 23.80 -12.72
CA LYS A 305 0.38 25.19 -12.34
C LYS A 305 1.43 25.29 -11.22
N MET A 306 1.27 24.48 -10.18
CA MET A 306 2.22 24.43 -9.05
C MET A 306 3.61 23.95 -9.49
N GLU A 307 3.68 22.90 -10.33
CA GLU A 307 4.96 22.41 -10.85
C GLU A 307 5.58 23.41 -11.82
N LEU A 308 4.78 24.09 -12.66
CA LEU A 308 5.24 25.16 -13.55
C LEU A 308 5.89 26.30 -12.77
N LEU A 309 5.25 26.73 -11.68
CA LEU A 309 5.76 27.75 -10.79
C LEU A 309 7.10 27.31 -10.15
N THR A 310 7.15 26.09 -9.60
CA THR A 310 8.37 25.51 -9.02
C THR A 310 9.50 25.41 -10.06
N THR A 311 9.16 24.99 -11.27
CA THR A 311 10.09 24.74 -12.37
C THR A 311 10.68 26.04 -12.90
N THR A 312 9.84 27.04 -13.15
CA THR A 312 10.27 28.37 -13.61
C THR A 312 11.15 29.03 -12.57
N MET A 313 10.80 28.88 -11.29
CA MET A 313 11.58 29.38 -10.17
C MET A 313 12.96 28.70 -10.06
N ARG A 314 13.03 27.37 -10.22
CA ARG A 314 14.31 26.64 -10.27
C ARG A 314 15.17 27.03 -11.47
N LEU A 315 14.56 27.19 -12.64
CA LEU A 315 15.28 27.58 -13.86
C LEU A 315 15.82 29.00 -13.75
N PHE A 316 15.08 29.93 -13.12
CA PHE A 316 15.54 31.30 -12.87
C PHE A 316 16.80 31.38 -12.02
N VAL A 317 16.94 30.53 -11.02
CA VAL A 317 18.15 30.46 -10.20
C VAL A 317 19.39 30.03 -11.01
N CYS A 318 19.18 29.35 -12.14
CA CYS A 318 20.23 28.85 -13.04
C CYS A 318 20.48 29.79 -14.24
N ARG A 319 19.41 30.28 -14.89
CA ARG A 319 19.44 31.06 -16.14
C ARG A 319 18.60 32.35 -16.02
N PRO A 320 18.98 33.30 -15.14
CA PRO A 320 18.15 34.46 -14.83
C PRO A 320 17.89 35.37 -16.03
N ALA A 321 18.86 35.53 -16.94
CA ALA A 321 18.74 36.43 -18.08
C ALA A 321 17.61 36.01 -19.05
N GLU A 322 17.35 34.71 -19.17
CA GLU A 322 16.33 34.18 -20.08
C GLU A 322 14.96 34.08 -19.41
N THR A 323 14.91 33.82 -18.11
CA THR A 323 13.64 33.50 -17.43
C THR A 323 13.09 34.61 -16.53
N GLN A 324 13.79 35.74 -16.36
CA GLN A 324 13.35 36.81 -15.47
C GLN A 324 11.98 37.38 -15.85
N ASP A 325 11.76 37.68 -17.13
CA ASP A 325 10.49 38.23 -17.61
C ASP A 325 9.33 37.23 -17.45
N MET A 326 9.51 36.00 -17.94
CA MET A 326 8.49 34.95 -17.87
C MET A 326 8.12 34.60 -16.41
N LEU A 327 9.09 34.58 -15.49
CA LEU A 327 8.84 34.35 -14.07
C LEU A 327 8.01 35.50 -13.47
N GLY A 328 8.33 36.74 -13.84
CA GLY A 328 7.55 37.92 -13.43
C GLY A 328 6.09 37.86 -13.89
N ARG A 329 5.87 37.49 -15.17
CA ARG A 329 4.52 37.30 -15.72
C ARG A 329 3.75 36.19 -15.00
N LEU A 330 4.40 35.05 -14.75
CA LEU A 330 3.80 33.92 -14.04
C LEU A 330 3.43 34.28 -12.60
N LEU A 331 4.34 34.90 -11.85
CA LEU A 331 4.10 35.33 -10.46
C LEU A 331 2.97 36.35 -10.39
N HIS A 332 2.93 37.34 -11.29
CA HIS A 332 1.86 38.33 -11.35
C HIS A 332 0.50 37.64 -11.56
N TYR A 333 0.41 36.72 -12.51
CA TYR A 333 -0.82 35.96 -12.74
C TYR A 333 -1.23 35.13 -11.51
N CYS A 334 -0.31 34.36 -10.92
CA CYS A 334 -0.60 33.51 -9.77
C CYS A 334 -0.97 34.29 -8.50
N ILE A 335 -0.47 35.52 -8.32
CA ILE A 335 -0.76 36.36 -7.15
C ILE A 335 -2.06 37.15 -7.35
N GLU A 336 -2.27 37.77 -8.51
CA GLU A 336 -3.37 38.72 -8.71
C GLU A 336 -4.64 38.09 -9.31
N GLU A 337 -4.50 37.05 -10.13
CA GLU A 337 -5.60 36.55 -10.98
C GLU A 337 -6.05 35.12 -10.68
N GLU A 338 -5.19 34.30 -10.05
CA GLU A 338 -5.52 32.90 -9.76
C GLU A 338 -6.53 32.77 -8.63
N THR A 339 -7.53 31.89 -8.80
CA THR A 339 -8.58 31.70 -7.79
C THR A 339 -8.22 30.64 -6.75
N ASP A 340 -7.30 29.73 -7.09
CA ASP A 340 -6.87 28.67 -6.19
C ASP A 340 -5.86 29.18 -5.15
N MET A 341 -6.17 28.94 -3.87
CA MET A 341 -5.34 29.42 -2.76
C MET A 341 -3.99 28.73 -2.68
N CYS A 342 -3.87 27.46 -3.08
CA CYS A 342 -2.60 26.74 -2.99
C CYS A 342 -1.58 27.29 -3.98
N VAL A 343 -2.01 27.55 -5.22
CA VAL A 343 -1.15 28.17 -6.25
C VAL A 343 -0.76 29.60 -5.83
N HIS A 344 -1.72 30.37 -5.31
CA HIS A 344 -1.48 31.72 -4.81
C HIS A 344 -0.46 31.76 -3.66
N ASP A 345 -0.65 30.93 -2.64
CA ASP A 345 0.23 30.87 -1.46
C ASP A 345 1.64 30.40 -1.84
N GLN A 346 1.75 29.44 -2.78
CA GLN A 346 3.05 29.01 -3.30
C GLN A 346 3.76 30.14 -4.08
N ALA A 347 3.02 30.93 -4.85
CA ALA A 347 3.57 32.08 -5.56
C ALA A 347 4.05 33.15 -4.59
N LEU A 348 3.28 33.47 -3.54
CA LEU A 348 3.70 34.38 -2.48
C LEU A 348 4.93 33.87 -1.73
N LEU A 349 4.99 32.57 -1.43
CA LEU A 349 6.16 31.96 -0.82
C LEU A 349 7.42 32.17 -1.67
N TYR A 350 7.36 31.88 -2.97
CA TYR A 350 8.50 32.09 -3.85
C TYR A 350 8.85 33.56 -4.05
N TYR A 351 7.85 34.43 -4.13
CA TYR A 351 8.06 35.87 -4.20
C TYR A 351 8.80 36.39 -2.97
N HIS A 352 8.37 36.01 -1.76
CA HIS A 352 9.05 36.36 -0.52
C HIS A 352 10.44 35.73 -0.42
N LEU A 353 10.61 34.50 -0.88
CA LEU A 353 11.90 33.81 -0.89
C LEU A 353 12.92 34.56 -1.77
N LEU A 354 12.49 35.07 -2.93
CA LEU A 354 13.32 35.93 -3.79
C LEU A 354 13.78 37.21 -3.09
N HIS A 355 12.90 37.83 -2.27
CA HIS A 355 13.25 39.01 -1.47
C HIS A 355 14.30 38.71 -0.40
N CYS A 356 14.35 37.48 0.12
CA CYS A 356 15.40 37.04 1.05
C CYS A 356 16.77 36.86 0.37
N GLY A 357 16.80 36.72 -0.96
CA GLY A 357 18.02 36.63 -1.77
C GLY A 357 18.13 35.31 -2.56
N ILE A 358 18.84 35.39 -3.69
CA ILE A 358 18.99 34.29 -4.66
C ILE A 358 19.71 33.07 -4.04
N GLU A 359 20.71 33.28 -3.19
CA GLU A 359 21.47 32.19 -2.57
C GLU A 359 20.62 31.39 -1.56
N GLU A 360 19.80 32.05 -0.74
CA GLU A 360 18.89 31.37 0.18
C GLU A 360 17.79 30.63 -0.58
N THR A 361 17.26 31.28 -1.62
CA THR A 361 16.33 30.67 -2.57
C THR A 361 16.90 29.38 -3.17
N ARG A 362 18.15 29.44 -3.64
CA ARG A 362 18.86 28.29 -4.20
C ARG A 362 18.97 27.15 -3.19
N LYS A 363 19.36 27.44 -1.95
CA LYS A 363 19.49 26.43 -0.88
C LYS A 363 18.17 25.70 -0.62
N VAL A 364 17.05 26.43 -0.58
CA VAL A 364 15.73 25.84 -0.34
C VAL A 364 15.29 24.98 -1.53
N LEU A 365 15.47 25.47 -2.76
CA LEU A 365 15.02 24.76 -3.96
C LEU A 365 15.91 23.58 -4.38
N GLN A 366 17.18 23.56 -3.94
CA GLN A 366 18.15 22.50 -4.22
C GLN A 366 18.26 21.45 -3.08
N GLY A 367 17.42 21.54 -2.03
CA GLY A 367 17.42 20.60 -0.90
C GLY A 367 17.24 19.12 -1.32
N ARG A 368 18.12 18.26 -0.77
CA ARG A 368 18.41 16.84 -1.10
C ARG A 368 17.37 16.06 -1.93
N ARG A 369 17.81 15.60 -3.11
CA ARG A 369 17.03 14.96 -4.19
C ARG A 369 17.03 13.42 -4.23
N SER A 370 17.51 12.75 -3.20
CA SER A 370 17.49 11.29 -3.17
C SER A 370 17.64 10.87 -1.73
N ASP A 371 16.54 10.84 -0.99
CA ASP A 371 16.50 9.89 0.12
C ASP A 371 16.17 8.54 -0.51
N PRO A 372 17.13 7.61 -0.62
CA PRO A 372 16.87 6.26 -1.08
C PRO A 372 16.02 5.45 -0.09
N SER A 373 15.35 6.08 0.89
CA SER A 373 14.24 5.49 1.63
C SER A 373 12.86 5.95 1.14
N LEU A 374 12.78 7.03 0.35
CA LEU A 374 11.53 7.66 -0.09
C LEU A 374 11.09 7.31 -1.53
N GLY A 375 11.87 6.50 -2.24
CA GLY A 375 11.52 6.08 -3.59
C GLY A 375 10.57 4.88 -3.60
N VAL A 376 9.47 4.99 -4.37
CA VAL A 376 8.72 3.84 -4.93
C VAL A 376 9.66 2.88 -5.67
N LEU A 377 10.85 3.38 -6.01
CA LEU A 377 11.90 2.69 -6.71
C LEU A 377 13.00 2.01 -5.88
N ILE A 378 12.93 1.88 -4.56
CA ILE A 378 13.89 1.02 -3.83
C ILE A 378 13.38 -0.42 -3.84
N GLY A 379 14.24 -1.37 -4.20
CA GLY A 379 13.92 -2.79 -4.10
C GLY A 379 13.53 -3.10 -2.66
N ARG A 380 12.33 -3.62 -2.42
CA ARG A 380 11.87 -3.91 -1.06
C ARG A 380 12.84 -4.91 -0.43
N PRO A 381 13.33 -4.66 0.81
CA PRO A 381 14.06 -5.68 1.54
C PRO A 381 13.16 -6.90 1.74
N ALA A 382 13.75 -8.09 1.79
CA ALA A 382 12.98 -9.31 1.99
C ALA A 382 12.19 -9.22 3.32
N GLU A 383 10.87 -9.31 3.23
CA GLU A 383 9.97 -9.25 4.38
C GLU A 383 9.97 -10.63 5.08
N PRO A 384 10.05 -10.70 6.42
CA PRO A 384 9.95 -11.97 7.13
C PRO A 384 8.55 -12.59 6.95
N ILE A 385 8.51 -13.92 6.79
CA ILE A 385 7.27 -14.69 6.54
C ILE A 385 6.19 -14.41 7.61
N SER A 386 6.60 -14.09 8.84
CA SER A 386 5.69 -13.79 9.95
C SER A 386 4.79 -12.58 9.71
N GLN A 387 5.18 -11.63 8.85
CA GLN A 387 4.40 -10.42 8.58
C GLN A 387 3.12 -10.71 7.77
N TRP A 388 3.13 -11.72 6.90
CA TRP A 388 2.01 -12.00 6.00
C TRP A 388 1.45 -13.42 6.11
N ALA A 389 2.11 -14.34 6.81
CA ALA A 389 1.64 -15.73 6.95
C ALA A 389 0.19 -15.84 7.49
N CYS A 390 -0.21 -14.90 8.37
CA CYS A 390 -1.55 -14.85 8.96
C CYS A 390 -2.64 -14.34 8.00
N SER A 391 -2.25 -13.71 6.90
CA SER A 391 -3.13 -13.20 5.85
C SER A 391 -3.03 -13.96 4.53
N PHE A 392 -2.09 -14.92 4.41
CA PHE A 392 -1.85 -15.71 3.21
C PHE A 392 -3.13 -16.32 2.60
N ASN A 393 -3.93 -17.04 3.38
CA ASN A 393 -5.18 -17.67 2.91
C ASN A 393 -6.41 -16.81 3.22
N THR A 394 -6.31 -15.50 2.96
CA THR A 394 -7.39 -14.52 3.11
C THR A 394 -7.55 -13.71 1.83
N LEU A 395 -8.44 -12.70 1.82
CA LEU A 395 -8.60 -11.81 0.66
C LEU A 395 -7.55 -10.68 0.63
N GLU A 396 -6.72 -10.54 1.66
CA GLU A 396 -5.72 -9.48 1.75
C GLU A 396 -4.67 -9.49 0.62
N PRO A 397 -4.14 -10.65 0.17
CA PRO A 397 -3.20 -10.69 -0.96
C PRO A 397 -3.82 -10.18 -2.26
N LEU A 398 -5.15 -10.24 -2.39
CA LEU A 398 -5.89 -9.72 -3.54
C LEU A 398 -6.12 -8.20 -3.42
N LYS A 399 -6.23 -7.69 -2.20
CA LYS A 399 -6.50 -6.27 -1.90
C LYS A 399 -5.28 -5.37 -2.01
N GLN A 400 -4.06 -5.89 -2.00
CA GLN A 400 -2.84 -5.13 -2.30
C GLN A 400 -2.77 -4.69 -3.79
N CYS A 401 -3.93 -4.41 -4.40
CA CYS A 401 -4.17 -3.88 -5.74
C CYS A 401 -4.08 -2.35 -5.80
N SER A 402 -4.17 -1.64 -4.68
CA SER A 402 -4.41 -0.19 -4.69
C SER A 402 -3.24 0.71 -4.26
N ILE A 403 -2.14 0.16 -3.72
CA ILE A 403 -1.06 0.98 -3.12
C ILE A 403 0.16 1.18 -4.05
N GLU A 404 0.16 0.61 -5.27
CA GLU A 404 1.16 1.02 -6.29
C GLU A 404 0.61 2.05 -7.29
N THR A 405 -0.63 2.52 -7.08
CA THR A 405 -1.23 3.68 -7.77
C THR A 405 -1.57 4.80 -6.79
N GLU A 406 -0.89 4.87 -5.64
CA GLU A 406 -0.98 6.01 -4.73
C GLU A 406 -0.11 7.14 -5.26
N SER A 407 -0.84 8.09 -5.85
CA SER A 407 -0.50 9.49 -6.12
C SER A 407 0.93 9.79 -6.54
N ALA A 408 1.04 10.14 -7.82
CA ALA A 408 1.94 11.16 -8.33
C ALA A 408 1.72 12.55 -7.67
N SER A 409 1.26 12.65 -6.42
CA SER A 409 1.40 13.83 -5.60
C SER A 409 2.77 13.74 -4.92
N ARG A 410 3.82 14.16 -5.64
CA ARG A 410 4.92 14.82 -4.94
C ARG A 410 4.34 16.08 -4.32
N GLY A 411 3.93 15.98 -3.06
CA GLY A 411 3.30 17.05 -2.32
C GLY A 411 3.59 16.92 -0.85
N SER A 412 4.20 17.96 -0.28
CA SER A 412 4.00 18.35 1.11
C SER A 412 2.49 18.49 1.42
N PRO A 413 2.10 18.60 2.71
CA PRO A 413 0.97 17.90 3.34
C PRO A 413 -0.39 18.10 2.69
N GLU A 414 -1.15 17.00 2.61
CA GLU A 414 -2.55 16.94 2.20
C GLU A 414 -3.44 17.84 3.06
N HIS A 415 -4.16 18.77 2.43
CA HIS A 415 -5.29 19.48 3.03
C HIS A 415 -6.57 19.22 2.25
N LEU A 416 -7.54 18.64 2.96
CA LEU A 416 -8.89 18.31 2.51
C LEU A 416 -9.69 19.58 2.19
N THR A 417 -10.05 19.76 0.92
CA THR A 417 -11.13 20.68 0.50
C THR A 417 -12.43 19.91 0.33
N CYS A 418 -13.47 20.39 1.02
CA CYS A 418 -14.82 19.86 1.01
C CYS A 418 -15.66 20.73 0.07
N ASP A 419 -16.41 20.14 -0.86
CA ASP A 419 -17.61 20.80 -1.38
C ASP A 419 -18.72 19.77 -1.73
N PRO A 420 -20.00 20.15 -1.57
CA PRO A 420 -21.11 19.19 -1.40
C PRO A 420 -21.93 18.98 -2.67
N LYS A 421 -22.61 17.82 -2.78
CA LYS A 421 -24.04 17.71 -3.18
C LYS A 421 -24.61 16.28 -3.15
N SER A 422 -25.67 16.15 -2.34
CA SER A 422 -26.94 15.40 -2.49
C SER A 422 -26.98 13.90 -2.88
N ASN A 423 -27.41 13.09 -1.89
CA ASN A 423 -28.08 11.76 -1.88
C ASN A 423 -29.30 11.60 -2.85
N PRO A 424 -30.00 10.43 -2.95
CA PRO A 424 -29.83 9.10 -2.28
C PRO A 424 -29.94 7.86 -3.23
N ASP A 425 -29.53 6.66 -2.78
CA ASP A 425 -30.43 5.51 -2.58
C ASP A 425 -29.72 4.22 -2.08
N LEU A 426 -30.54 3.34 -1.51
CA LEU A 426 -30.32 2.32 -0.48
C LEU A 426 -29.61 0.99 -0.84
N SER A 427 -29.27 0.28 0.25
CA SER A 427 -29.20 -1.18 0.49
C SER A 427 -27.86 -1.88 0.22
N ASP A 428 -27.39 -2.87 0.97
CA ASP A 428 -27.68 -3.38 2.33
C ASP A 428 -26.55 -4.40 2.66
N THR A 429 -26.32 -4.64 3.95
CA THR A 429 -25.87 -5.90 4.56
C THR A 429 -24.38 -6.40 4.56
N ILE A 430 -23.83 -6.35 5.78
CA ILE A 430 -23.27 -7.44 6.61
C ILE A 430 -21.74 -7.59 6.76
N ASN A 431 -21.35 -7.35 8.02
CA ASN A 431 -20.08 -7.51 8.73
C ASN A 431 -19.47 -8.92 8.72
N CYS A 432 -18.15 -8.99 8.90
CA CYS A 432 -17.56 -9.87 9.92
C CYS A 432 -16.20 -9.36 10.44
N SER A 433 -16.00 -9.56 11.73
CA SER A 433 -15.06 -8.93 12.67
C SER A 433 -13.67 -9.59 12.76
N ARG A 434 -12.65 -8.82 13.19
CA ARG A 434 -11.33 -9.31 13.68
C ARG A 434 -10.84 -8.32 14.76
N VAL A 435 -10.84 -8.67 16.04
CA VAL A 435 -9.75 -9.29 16.83
C VAL A 435 -8.44 -8.49 16.76
N GLU A 436 -8.23 -7.61 17.75
CA GLU A 436 -7.01 -6.84 17.99
C GLU A 436 -5.98 -7.64 18.80
N LYS A 437 -4.70 -7.51 18.41
CA LYS A 437 -3.53 -7.79 19.25
C LYS A 437 -2.65 -6.56 19.28
N VAL A 438 -2.36 -6.12 20.49
CA VAL A 438 -1.43 -5.06 20.89
C VAL A 438 0.01 -5.47 20.55
N HIS A 439 0.86 -4.56 20.07
CA HIS A 439 2.07 -4.07 20.77
C HIS A 439 2.84 -2.99 19.98
N SER A 440 3.20 -1.96 20.76
CA SER A 440 4.30 -1.00 20.66
C SER A 440 4.41 -0.07 19.45
N GLY A 441 3.97 1.17 19.68
CA GLY A 441 4.72 2.34 19.29
C GLY A 441 4.23 3.07 18.05
N ASP A 442 2.98 3.52 18.05
CA ASP A 442 2.54 4.76 17.39
C ASP A 442 1.11 5.10 17.88
N LEU A 443 0.87 6.36 18.26
CA LEU A 443 -0.43 6.85 18.72
C LEU A 443 -1.39 6.97 17.53
N SER A 444 -2.12 5.90 17.21
CA SER A 444 -3.22 5.97 16.23
C SER A 444 -4.57 6.17 16.94
N LEU A 445 -5.19 7.32 16.73
CA LEU A 445 -6.61 7.56 17.04
C LEU A 445 -7.46 6.97 15.90
N SER A 446 -8.17 5.88 16.17
CA SER A 446 -9.15 5.32 15.23
C SER A 446 -10.52 5.26 15.90
N PRO A 447 -11.50 6.11 15.50
CA PRO A 447 -12.85 6.02 16.01
C PRO A 447 -13.57 4.83 15.35
N GLN A 448 -14.16 3.95 16.17
CA GLN A 448 -15.15 2.96 15.71
C GLN A 448 -16.54 3.44 16.15
N MET A 449 -17.39 3.79 15.19
CA MET A 449 -18.80 4.09 15.41
C MET A 449 -19.62 2.80 15.27
N GLU A 450 -20.28 2.37 16.34
CA GLU A 450 -21.34 1.37 16.28
C GLU A 450 -22.68 2.07 16.51
N VAL A 451 -23.62 1.92 15.56
CA VAL A 451 -24.97 2.47 15.65
C VAL A 451 -25.94 1.32 15.95
N GLU A 452 -26.37 1.20 17.20
CA GLU A 452 -27.59 0.48 17.56
C GLU A 452 -28.74 1.48 17.73
N LYS A 453 -29.94 1.08 17.31
CA LYS A 453 -31.10 1.96 17.24
C LYS A 453 -31.43 2.57 18.61
N ASP A 454 -31.67 3.88 18.57
CA ASP A 454 -32.15 4.79 19.62
C ASP A 454 -31.17 5.36 20.66
N TYR A 455 -29.87 4.98 20.66
CA TYR A 455 -28.84 5.70 21.40
C TYR A 455 -27.49 5.64 20.68
N VAL A 456 -26.82 6.78 20.45
CA VAL A 456 -25.43 6.79 19.96
C VAL A 456 -24.51 6.45 21.13
N CYS A 457 -23.98 5.22 21.15
CA CYS A 457 -22.95 4.81 22.09
C CYS A 457 -21.58 5.01 21.45
N LEU A 458 -20.94 6.15 21.72
CA LEU A 458 -19.53 6.36 21.38
C LEU A 458 -18.67 5.65 22.42
N LYS A 459 -17.87 4.68 21.94
CA LYS A 459 -16.95 3.90 22.77
C LYS A 459 -15.54 4.27 22.36
N GLU A 460 -14.98 5.29 23.00
CA GLU A 460 -13.61 5.72 22.75
C GLU A 460 -12.63 5.17 23.78
N TRP A 461 -11.48 4.74 23.28
CA TRP A 461 -10.38 4.23 24.08
C TRP A 461 -9.32 5.31 24.19
N VAL A 462 -9.23 5.95 25.36
CA VAL A 462 -8.11 6.86 25.67
C VAL A 462 -7.05 6.06 26.41
N LEU A 463 -5.93 5.77 25.74
CA LEU A 463 -4.76 5.15 26.34
C LEU A 463 -3.99 6.20 27.15
N SER A 464 -4.23 6.25 28.46
CA SER A 464 -3.39 7.00 29.41
C SER A 464 -2.37 6.06 30.04
N THR A 465 -1.09 6.45 30.06
CA THR A 465 0.00 5.72 30.72
C THR A 465 0.01 5.88 32.24
N ALA A 466 -0.87 6.70 32.82
CA ALA A 466 -0.98 6.93 34.26
C ALA A 466 -2.40 6.61 34.78
N VAL A 467 -2.46 5.81 35.85
CA VAL A 467 -3.70 5.55 36.59
C VAL A 467 -4.06 6.82 37.38
N PRO A 468 -5.25 7.42 37.22
CA PRO A 468 -5.61 8.60 37.97
C PRO A 468 -5.67 8.28 39.47
N HIS A 469 -4.80 8.89 40.28
CA HIS A 469 -4.76 8.72 41.74
C HIS A 469 -5.79 9.57 42.50
N CYS A 470 -6.84 10.04 41.82
CA CYS A 470 -7.90 10.86 42.39
C CYS A 470 -9.04 9.99 42.94
N SER A 471 -9.72 10.46 43.99
CA SER A 471 -10.93 9.79 44.49
C SER A 471 -12.03 9.82 43.42
N THR A 472 -12.81 8.74 43.30
CA THR A 472 -13.91 8.63 42.32
C THR A 472 -14.94 9.76 42.45
N GLN A 473 -15.09 10.31 43.65
CA GLN A 473 -15.97 11.46 43.94
C GLN A 473 -15.45 12.78 43.37
N SER A 474 -14.14 13.03 43.45
CA SER A 474 -13.51 14.24 42.89
C SER A 474 -13.60 14.24 41.36
N LEU A 475 -13.42 13.06 40.74
CA LEU A 475 -13.54 12.91 39.30
C LEU A 475 -14.99 13.13 38.85
N GLN A 476 -15.96 12.55 39.57
CA GLN A 476 -17.39 12.79 39.29
C GLN A 476 -17.77 14.27 39.41
N ALA A 477 -17.26 14.99 40.40
CA ALA A 477 -17.51 16.44 40.56
C ALA A 477 -16.92 17.27 39.41
N ALA A 478 -15.69 16.98 39.00
CA ALA A 478 -15.05 17.64 37.85
C ALA A 478 -15.81 17.38 36.53
N MET A 479 -16.34 16.16 36.35
CA MET A 479 -17.09 15.79 35.15
C MET A 479 -18.50 16.39 35.11
N GLN A 480 -19.13 16.60 36.28
CA GLN A 480 -20.40 17.33 36.37
C GLN A 480 -20.27 18.80 35.97
N LEU A 481 -19.12 19.45 36.21
CA LEU A 481 -18.87 20.83 35.76
C LEU A 481 -18.89 20.96 34.23
N VAL A 482 -18.66 19.87 33.50
CA VAL A 482 -18.67 19.82 32.03
C VAL A 482 -19.95 19.15 31.49
N ASN A 483 -21.01 19.06 32.30
CA ASN A 483 -22.30 18.43 31.95
C ASN A 483 -22.20 16.95 31.54
N ILE A 484 -21.25 16.21 32.11
CA ILE A 484 -21.10 14.76 31.87
C ILE A 484 -21.67 13.99 33.06
N GLN A 485 -22.65 13.12 32.81
CA GLN A 485 -23.15 12.20 33.83
C GLN A 485 -22.41 10.88 33.76
N THR A 486 -21.67 10.54 34.82
CA THR A 486 -20.99 9.25 34.94
C THR A 486 -21.99 8.17 35.38
N LEU A 487 -22.07 7.07 34.63
CA LEU A 487 -23.00 5.96 34.89
C LEU A 487 -22.39 4.86 35.77
N ALA A 488 -21.11 4.54 35.58
CA ALA A 488 -20.41 3.53 36.37
C ALA A 488 -18.89 3.68 36.31
N PHE A 489 -18.20 3.31 37.39
CA PHE A 489 -16.75 3.15 37.45
C PHE A 489 -16.40 1.69 37.79
N THR A 490 -15.35 1.16 37.17
CA THR A 490 -14.67 -0.03 37.71
C THR A 490 -13.85 0.32 38.96
N PRO A 491 -13.68 -0.62 39.91
CA PRO A 491 -12.84 -0.40 41.09
C PRO A 491 -11.42 0.08 40.74
N PRO A 492 -10.77 0.90 41.58
CA PRO A 492 -9.49 1.54 41.28
C PRO A 492 -8.29 0.57 41.12
N HIS A 493 -8.48 -0.71 41.45
CA HIS A 493 -7.41 -1.73 41.41
C HIS A 493 -7.59 -2.78 40.30
N THR A 494 -8.58 -2.63 39.41
CA THR A 494 -8.79 -3.55 38.28
C THR A 494 -8.31 -2.93 36.98
N LEU A 495 -7.33 -3.57 36.34
CA LEU A 495 -6.90 -3.24 34.98
C LEU A 495 -7.59 -4.17 33.97
N PRO A 496 -8.17 -3.64 32.88
CA PRO A 496 -8.24 -2.22 32.53
C PRO A 496 -9.34 -1.48 33.32
N TRP A 497 -9.04 -0.25 33.75
CA TRP A 497 -10.01 0.64 34.39
C TRP A 497 -10.96 1.21 33.33
N ARG A 498 -12.27 1.14 33.57
CA ARG A 498 -13.34 1.57 32.66
C ARG A 498 -14.29 2.52 33.38
N ALA A 499 -14.63 3.62 32.70
CA ALA A 499 -15.71 4.50 33.11
C ALA A 499 -16.75 4.56 31.98
N SER A 500 -18.02 4.33 32.32
CA SER A 500 -19.13 4.50 31.38
C SER A 500 -19.79 5.84 31.64
N GLN A 501 -19.89 6.68 30.63
CA GLN A 501 -20.41 8.05 30.74
C GLN A 501 -21.53 8.29 29.74
N ARG A 502 -22.45 9.18 30.11
CA ARG A 502 -23.53 9.67 29.24
C ARG A 502 -23.44 11.18 29.13
N THR A 503 -23.32 11.67 27.90
CA THR A 503 -23.42 13.09 27.57
C THR A 503 -24.72 13.33 26.80
N VAL A 504 -25.33 14.50 26.99
CA VAL A 504 -26.64 14.84 26.40
C VAL A 504 -26.50 15.53 25.03
N GLN A 505 -25.28 15.91 24.59
CA GLN A 505 -25.00 16.41 23.23
C GLN A 505 -23.50 16.31 22.88
N PRO A 506 -23.09 16.11 21.60
CA PRO A 506 -23.34 17.07 20.51
C PRO A 506 -23.86 16.46 19.19
N ARG A 507 -24.53 17.29 18.38
CA ARG A 507 -25.07 16.93 17.05
C ARG A 507 -24.05 17.04 15.90
N ASP A 508 -22.79 17.42 16.18
CA ASP A 508 -21.75 17.66 15.17
C ASP A 508 -20.38 17.07 15.57
N ASP A 509 -19.70 16.49 14.58
CA ASP A 509 -18.42 15.77 14.73
C ASP A 509 -17.24 16.71 15.12
N LYS A 510 -17.30 17.98 14.71
CA LYS A 510 -16.35 19.02 15.15
C LYS A 510 -16.50 19.38 16.63
N ALA A 511 -17.73 19.40 17.13
CA ALA A 511 -18.00 19.69 18.54
C ALA A 511 -17.58 18.50 19.42
N LEU A 512 -17.73 17.26 18.93
CA LEU A 512 -17.24 16.06 19.60
C LEU A 512 -15.71 16.05 19.72
N LYS A 513 -14.97 16.36 18.64
CA LYS A 513 -13.50 16.45 18.67
C LYS A 513 -12.99 17.55 19.61
N GLY A 514 -13.65 18.72 19.61
CA GLY A 514 -13.34 19.80 20.55
C GLY A 514 -13.61 19.39 22.00
N PHE A 515 -14.71 18.70 22.25
CA PHE A 515 -15.08 18.18 23.57
C PHE A 515 -14.09 17.12 24.09
N LEU A 516 -13.63 16.21 23.22
CA LEU A 516 -12.63 15.19 23.57
C LEU A 516 -11.26 15.79 23.85
N SER A 517 -10.86 16.83 23.10
CA SER A 517 -9.64 17.58 23.39
C SER A 517 -9.69 18.22 24.79
N ILE A 518 -10.83 18.82 25.16
CA ILE A 518 -11.04 19.38 26.50
C ILE A 518 -11.00 18.28 27.58
N LEU A 519 -11.67 17.15 27.35
CA LEU A 519 -11.68 16.02 28.28
C LEU A 519 -10.28 15.44 28.52
N THR A 520 -9.50 15.30 27.44
CA THR A 520 -8.11 14.82 27.49
C THR A 520 -7.24 15.80 28.28
N THR A 521 -7.44 17.11 28.06
CA THR A 521 -6.74 18.16 28.79
C THR A 521 -7.08 18.15 30.28
N VAL A 522 -8.37 18.00 30.64
CA VAL A 522 -8.84 17.93 32.04
C VAL A 522 -8.27 16.69 32.75
N LEU A 523 -8.27 15.53 32.09
CA LEU A 523 -7.68 14.30 32.65
C LEU A 523 -6.16 14.42 32.81
N TYR A 524 -5.48 15.12 31.89
CA TYR A 524 -4.04 15.38 31.98
C TYR A 524 -3.71 16.36 33.11
N THR A 525 -4.49 17.45 33.27
CA THR A 525 -4.31 18.41 34.38
C THR A 525 -4.55 17.76 35.74
N LEU A 526 -5.58 16.90 35.86
CA LEU A 526 -5.86 16.16 37.09
C LEU A 526 -4.79 15.10 37.42
N SER A 527 -4.07 14.61 36.40
CA SER A 527 -2.90 13.73 36.60
C SER A 527 -1.62 14.51 36.94
N SER A 528 -1.55 15.80 36.60
CA SER A 528 -0.38 16.66 36.81
C SER A 528 -0.42 17.41 38.15
N GLU A 529 -1.58 17.57 38.79
CA GLU A 529 -1.69 18.15 40.13
C GLU A 529 -1.33 17.12 41.21
N LYS A 530 -0.04 16.81 41.29
CA LYS A 530 0.72 16.43 42.48
C LYS A 530 2.19 16.21 42.06
N ASN A 531 2.91 17.31 41.92
CA ASN A 531 4.28 17.41 42.42
C ASN A 531 4.26 18.30 43.65
#